data_AF-A0A258MWV2-F1
#
_entry.id   AF-A0A258MWV2-F1
#
_cell.length_a   1.000
_cell.length_b   1.000
_cell.length_c   1.000
_cell.angle_alpha   90.00
_cell.angle_beta   90.00
_cell.angle_gamma   90.00
#
_symmetry.space_group_name_H-M   'P 1'
#
loop_
_entity.id
_entity.type
_entity.pdbx_description
1 polymer ?
#
loop_
_entity_poly.entity_id
_entity_poly.type
_entity_poly.pdbx_seq_one_letter_code
_entity_poly.pdbx_strand_id
1 'polypeptide(L)'
;MTQSIRWLQDEIAARMLQKLDIVKLEVKDVLLFPDFPGAHAPFLTKRFPGVRFHSAPEPELSGFDLFKLRLARFWNSRMKSASVVSLSDYKKTGRINLPSNSVDLVVSVLFIQDLVDPKHFLQECWRVLKEGGLLTFSYLGPDTAKELRSELVAQQLPLKKLASPWDMHDMGDALLGERLSDPVMDMEFLGLDYDSDNILLSDAKALNLLGPVDQNTPLSTQLPKKLTLEVVYGHAWALGKHLAKSQDHVAYIDPNQIGRKTRSDSA
;
A
#
# COMPACT_ATOMS: atom_id res chain seq x y z
N MET A 1 -8.27 10.34 5.45
CA MET A 1 -9.39 10.32 4.52
C MET A 1 -10.62 10.79 5.30
N THR A 2 -11.50 11.59 4.70
CA THR A 2 -12.84 11.84 5.27
C THR A 2 -13.56 10.49 5.43
N GLN A 3 -14.51 10.38 6.37
CA GLN A 3 -15.26 9.13 6.60
C GLN A 3 -15.90 8.52 5.33
N SER A 4 -16.07 9.30 4.27
CA SER A 4 -16.72 8.96 2.99
C SER A 4 -16.26 7.64 2.37
N ILE A 5 -14.96 7.30 2.41
CA ILE A 5 -14.42 6.14 1.67
C ILE A 5 -13.76 5.07 2.55
N ARG A 6 -13.90 5.12 3.87
CA ARG A 6 -13.24 4.13 4.76
C ARG A 6 -13.66 2.70 4.42
N TRP A 7 -14.94 2.51 4.09
CA TRP A 7 -15.48 1.22 3.67
C TRP A 7 -14.78 0.67 2.43
N LEU A 8 -14.43 1.52 1.47
CA LEU A 8 -13.76 1.13 0.23
C LEU A 8 -12.29 0.75 0.51
N GLN A 9 -11.63 1.51 1.37
CA GLN A 9 -10.26 1.18 1.79
C GLN A 9 -10.21 -0.16 2.55
N ASP A 10 -11.20 -0.42 3.42
CA ASP A 10 -11.35 -1.69 4.12
C ASP A 10 -11.64 -2.86 3.15
N GLU A 11 -12.50 -2.65 2.16
CA GLU A 11 -12.81 -3.64 1.12
C GLU A 11 -11.57 -3.98 0.29
N ILE A 12 -10.82 -2.97 -0.17
CA ILE A 12 -9.59 -3.16 -0.93
C ILE A 12 -8.52 -3.86 -0.08
N ALA A 13 -8.40 -3.50 1.19
CA ALA A 13 -7.49 -4.17 2.11
C ALA A 13 -7.86 -5.65 2.32
N ALA A 14 -9.15 -5.95 2.46
CA ALA A 14 -9.64 -7.32 2.61
C ALA A 14 -9.32 -8.17 1.37
N ARG A 15 -9.61 -7.65 0.17
CA ARG A 15 -9.27 -8.32 -1.11
C ARG A 15 -7.79 -8.56 -1.27
N MET A 16 -6.97 -7.54 -0.97
CA MET A 16 -5.51 -7.66 -1.01
C MET A 16 -5.00 -8.76 -0.06
N LEU A 17 -5.50 -8.76 1.19
CA LEU A 17 -5.05 -9.73 2.20
C LEU A 17 -5.54 -11.15 1.93
N GLN A 18 -6.71 -11.35 1.30
CA GLN A 18 -7.17 -12.67 0.84
C GLN A 18 -6.20 -13.28 -0.18
N LYS A 19 -5.58 -12.46 -1.05
CA LYS A 19 -4.57 -12.95 -2.00
C LYS A 19 -3.32 -13.50 -1.31
N LEU A 20 -3.09 -13.15 -0.03
CA LEU A 20 -2.00 -13.72 0.78
C LEU A 20 -2.31 -15.10 1.35
N ASP A 21 -3.52 -15.63 1.18
CA ASP A 21 -3.89 -16.91 1.80
C ASP A 21 -3.03 -18.07 1.30
N ILE A 22 -2.62 -18.02 0.03
CA ILE A 22 -1.71 -18.98 -0.61
C ILE A 22 -0.23 -18.76 -0.25
N VAL A 23 0.10 -17.62 0.36
CA VAL A 23 1.48 -17.26 0.71
C VAL A 23 1.86 -17.87 2.06
N LYS A 24 2.88 -18.73 2.05
CA LYS A 24 3.48 -19.29 3.27
C LYS A 24 4.49 -18.31 3.84
N LEU A 25 4.14 -17.65 4.93
CA LEU A 25 4.98 -16.66 5.60
C LEU A 25 4.79 -16.79 7.12
N GLU A 26 5.89 -16.77 7.86
CA GLU A 26 5.86 -16.63 9.32
C GLU A 26 6.07 -15.17 9.70
N VAL A 27 5.12 -14.58 10.40
CA VAL A 27 5.12 -13.13 10.69
C VAL A 27 5.11 -12.90 12.18
N LYS A 28 6.10 -12.16 12.68
CA LYS A 28 6.21 -11.71 14.07
C LYS A 28 6.10 -10.19 14.20
N ASP A 29 6.62 -9.45 13.22
CA ASP A 29 6.61 -7.99 13.17
C ASP A 29 6.01 -7.51 11.83
N VAL A 30 4.91 -6.76 11.90
CA VAL A 30 4.22 -6.18 10.72
C VAL A 30 4.34 -4.67 10.75
N LEU A 31 4.74 -4.07 9.63
CA LEU A 31 4.59 -2.64 9.39
C LEU A 31 3.29 -2.38 8.61
N LEU A 32 2.44 -1.51 9.14
CA LEU A 32 1.24 -1.00 8.48
C LEU A 32 1.50 0.44 8.06
N PHE A 33 1.47 0.72 6.75
CA PHE A 33 1.94 1.98 6.20
C PHE A 33 1.16 2.43 4.95
N PRO A 34 0.23 3.39 5.06
CA PRO A 34 -0.28 3.99 6.29
C PRO A 34 -1.15 2.99 7.07
N ASP A 35 -1.39 3.31 8.33
CA ASP A 35 -2.28 2.56 9.20
C ASP A 35 -3.58 3.32 9.46
N PHE A 36 -4.68 2.58 9.41
CA PHE A 36 -6.03 3.09 9.58
C PHE A 36 -6.90 2.16 10.43
N PRO A 37 -8.01 2.64 11.00
CA PRO A 37 -9.01 1.78 11.61
C PRO A 37 -9.64 0.89 10.54
N GLY A 38 -9.58 -0.42 10.70
CA GLY A 38 -10.01 -1.36 9.67
C GLY A 38 -9.88 -2.83 10.06
N ALA A 39 -10.38 -3.70 9.20
CA ALA A 39 -10.42 -5.16 9.43
C ALA A 39 -9.08 -5.88 9.18
N HIS A 40 -8.10 -5.21 8.57
CA HIS A 40 -6.77 -5.78 8.29
C HIS A 40 -6.03 -6.22 9.55
N ALA A 41 -6.06 -5.43 10.62
CA ALA A 41 -5.34 -5.80 11.85
C ALA A 41 -5.93 -7.03 12.56
N PRO A 42 -7.27 -7.15 12.76
CA PRO A 42 -7.90 -8.39 13.19
C PRO A 42 -7.60 -9.58 12.28
N PHE A 43 -7.65 -9.40 10.95
CA PHE A 43 -7.31 -10.45 9.99
C PHE A 43 -5.87 -10.96 10.20
N LEU A 44 -4.90 -10.03 10.26
CA LEU A 44 -3.49 -10.36 10.48
C LEU A 44 -3.24 -11.01 11.84
N THR A 45 -3.96 -10.58 12.89
CA THR A 45 -3.84 -11.19 14.22
C THR A 45 -4.39 -12.61 14.26
N LYS A 46 -5.47 -12.88 13.51
CA LYS A 46 -6.04 -14.23 13.35
C LYS A 46 -5.10 -15.13 12.55
N ARG A 47 -4.52 -14.62 11.46
CA ARG A 47 -3.60 -15.38 10.59
C ARG A 47 -2.23 -15.60 11.24
N PHE A 48 -1.73 -14.60 11.99
CA PHE A 48 -0.42 -14.61 12.63
C PHE A 48 -0.57 -14.36 14.15
N PRO A 49 -0.86 -15.40 14.94
CA PRO A 49 -1.05 -15.26 16.38
C PRO A 49 0.19 -14.67 17.09
N GLY A 50 -0.01 -13.57 17.81
CA GLY A 50 1.04 -12.91 18.59
C GLY A 50 1.94 -11.96 17.80
N VAL A 51 1.51 -11.57 16.59
CA VAL A 51 2.13 -10.53 15.76
C VAL A 51 2.24 -9.19 16.50
N ARG A 52 3.34 -8.47 16.27
CA ARG A 52 3.56 -7.10 16.74
C ARG A 52 3.33 -6.13 15.58
N PHE A 53 2.58 -5.08 15.82
CA PHE A 53 2.33 -4.03 14.84
C PHE A 53 3.29 -2.85 15.04
N HIS A 54 3.91 -2.42 13.94
CA HIS A 54 4.54 -1.12 13.77
C HIS A 54 3.59 -0.31 12.89
N SER A 55 3.11 0.83 13.38
CA SER A 55 1.97 1.52 12.76
C SER A 55 2.39 2.91 12.32
N ALA A 56 2.07 3.29 11.09
CA ALA A 56 2.21 4.64 10.57
C ALA A 56 0.84 5.28 10.33
N PRO A 57 0.18 5.82 11.37
CA PRO A 57 -1.22 6.24 11.28
C PRO A 57 -1.44 7.33 10.23
N GLU A 58 -2.60 7.28 9.57
CA GLU A 58 -3.02 8.33 8.64
C GLU A 58 -3.07 9.70 9.34
N PRO A 59 -2.60 10.77 8.67
CA PRO A 59 -2.50 12.10 9.26
C PRO A 59 -3.86 12.76 9.51
N GLU A 60 -4.91 12.28 8.83
CA GLU A 60 -6.27 12.83 8.93
C GLU A 60 -7.09 12.21 10.06
N LEU A 61 -6.52 11.26 10.82
CA LEU A 61 -7.18 10.70 11.99
C LEU A 61 -7.24 11.73 13.12
N SER A 62 -8.43 11.86 13.72
CA SER A 62 -8.60 12.66 14.93
C SER A 62 -7.76 12.10 16.08
N GLY A 63 -7.37 12.93 17.05
CA GLY A 63 -6.56 12.48 18.18
C GLY A 63 -7.20 11.34 18.98
N PHE A 64 -8.54 11.32 19.04
CA PHE A 64 -9.29 10.25 19.71
C PHE A 64 -9.29 8.95 18.89
N ASP A 65 -9.45 9.02 17.57
CA ASP A 65 -9.39 7.84 16.69
C ASP A 65 -7.98 7.26 16.62
N LEU A 66 -6.96 8.13 16.64
CA LEU A 66 -5.56 7.73 16.75
C LEU A 66 -5.28 7.00 18.07
N PHE A 67 -5.83 7.49 19.19
CA PHE A 67 -5.71 6.83 20.49
C PHE A 67 -6.37 5.45 20.47
N LYS A 68 -7.61 5.36 19.97
CA LYS A 68 -8.33 4.08 19.79
C LYS A 68 -7.56 3.10 18.91
N LEU A 69 -7.01 3.58 17.80
CA LEU A 69 -6.21 2.79 16.87
C LEU A 69 -5.00 2.18 17.61
N ARG A 70 -4.22 3.01 18.31
CA ARG A 70 -3.06 2.57 19.09
C ARG A 70 -3.43 1.54 20.14
N LEU A 71 -4.52 1.78 20.88
CA LEU A 71 -5.00 0.85 21.89
C LEU A 71 -5.40 -0.48 21.25
N ALA A 72 -6.16 -0.45 20.15
CA ALA A 72 -6.53 -1.66 19.41
C ALA A 72 -5.28 -2.44 18.94
N ARG A 73 -4.22 -1.76 18.48
CA ARG A 73 -2.98 -2.44 18.05
C ARG A 73 -2.20 -3.05 19.19
N PHE A 74 -2.18 -2.37 20.33
CA PHE A 74 -1.61 -2.91 21.55
C PHE A 74 -2.39 -4.15 22.05
N TRP A 75 -3.72 -4.14 21.95
CA TRP A 75 -4.53 -5.28 22.36
C TRP A 75 -4.38 -6.46 21.40
N ASN A 76 -4.41 -6.17 20.09
CA ASN A 76 -4.23 -7.16 19.04
C ASN A 76 -2.82 -7.79 19.08
N SER A 77 -1.80 -7.04 19.50
CA SER A 77 -0.45 -7.55 19.69
C SER A 77 -0.23 -8.34 21.00
N ARG A 78 -1.31 -8.64 21.74
CA ARG A 78 -1.29 -9.21 23.10
C ARG A 78 -0.42 -8.38 24.05
N MET A 79 -0.64 -7.07 24.05
CA MET A 79 0.06 -6.09 24.91
C MET A 79 1.56 -5.98 24.64
N LYS A 80 2.03 -6.39 23.45
CA LYS A 80 3.40 -6.11 23.02
C LYS A 80 3.49 -4.66 22.54
N SER A 81 4.54 -3.96 22.99
CA SER A 81 4.82 -2.59 22.55
C SER A 81 4.81 -2.47 21.03
N ALA A 82 4.09 -1.48 20.52
CA ALA A 82 3.94 -1.18 19.10
C ALA A 82 4.70 0.11 18.81
N SER A 83 5.65 0.08 17.87
CA SER A 83 6.34 1.30 17.47
C SER A 83 5.41 2.14 16.60
N VAL A 84 5.35 3.43 16.88
CA VAL A 84 4.64 4.39 16.03
C VAL A 84 5.67 5.02 15.08
N VAL A 85 5.43 4.84 13.79
CA VAL A 85 6.17 5.49 12.71
C VAL A 85 5.39 6.73 12.28
N SER A 86 6.11 7.78 11.92
CA SER A 86 5.50 9.04 11.48
C SER A 86 5.42 9.08 9.95
N LEU A 87 4.20 9.07 9.41
CA LEU A 87 3.98 9.18 7.96
C LEU A 87 4.46 10.54 7.42
N SER A 88 4.28 11.61 8.20
CA SER A 88 4.73 12.95 7.82
C SER A 88 6.26 13.06 7.79
N ASP A 89 6.96 12.38 8.69
CA ASP A 89 8.42 12.35 8.67
C ASP A 89 8.94 11.57 7.47
N TYR A 90 8.32 10.45 7.11
CA TYR A 90 8.63 9.76 5.85
C TYR A 90 8.40 10.67 4.64
N LYS A 91 7.26 11.37 4.55
CA LYS A 91 7.00 12.29 3.43
C LYS A 91 8.03 13.44 3.33
N LYS A 92 8.66 13.82 4.44
CA LYS A 92 9.71 14.87 4.47
C LYS A 92 11.11 14.34 4.20
N THR A 93 11.44 13.17 4.74
CA THR A 93 12.82 12.66 4.80
C THR A 93 13.06 11.51 3.82
N GLY A 94 11.99 10.93 3.29
CA GLY A 94 12.03 9.68 2.54
C GLY A 94 12.30 8.46 3.41
N ARG A 95 12.45 8.57 4.73
CA ARG A 95 12.92 7.47 5.59
C ARG A 95 11.84 6.94 6.53
N ILE A 96 11.63 5.62 6.53
CA ILE A 96 10.79 4.94 7.52
C ILE A 96 11.61 4.83 8.82
N ASN A 97 11.08 5.37 9.93
CA ASN A 97 11.76 5.36 11.23
C ASN A 97 11.73 3.99 11.91
N LEU A 98 12.31 2.99 11.25
CA LEU A 98 12.54 1.64 11.73
C LEU A 98 13.95 1.18 11.33
N PRO A 99 14.61 0.33 12.14
CA PRO A 99 15.89 -0.28 11.77
C PRO A 99 15.77 -1.09 10.49
N SER A 100 16.89 -1.27 9.78
CA SER A 100 16.96 -2.20 8.66
C SER A 100 16.74 -3.64 9.15
N ASN A 101 16.11 -4.50 8.34
CA ASN A 101 15.84 -5.90 8.69
C ASN A 101 15.08 -6.06 10.03
N SER A 102 14.02 -5.28 10.23
CA SER A 102 13.25 -5.25 11.48
C SER A 102 11.85 -5.85 11.38
N VAL A 103 11.25 -5.89 10.19
CA VAL A 103 9.87 -6.38 10.00
C VAL A 103 9.79 -7.56 9.02
N ASP A 104 8.82 -8.44 9.22
CA ASP A 104 8.61 -9.64 8.37
C ASP A 104 7.61 -9.35 7.25
N LEU A 105 6.67 -8.42 7.48
CA LEU A 105 5.63 -8.06 6.52
C LEU A 105 5.43 -6.53 6.52
N VAL A 106 5.40 -5.94 5.33
CA VAL A 106 4.95 -4.55 5.12
C VAL A 106 3.62 -4.60 4.37
N VAL A 107 2.60 -3.94 4.90
CA VAL A 107 1.27 -3.82 4.29
C VAL A 107 1.00 -2.36 3.97
N SER A 108 0.73 -2.06 2.71
CA SER A 108 0.45 -0.70 2.24
C SER A 108 -0.79 -0.63 1.37
N VAL A 109 -1.86 -0.02 1.87
CA VAL A 109 -3.14 0.06 1.15
C VAL A 109 -3.35 1.48 0.66
N LEU A 110 -3.52 1.63 -0.66
CA LEU A 110 -3.86 2.88 -1.32
C LEU A 110 -2.94 4.05 -0.91
N PHE A 111 -1.63 3.81 -0.90
CA PHE A 111 -0.64 4.84 -0.56
C PHE A 111 0.23 5.26 -1.72
N ILE A 112 0.65 4.28 -2.54
CA ILE A 112 1.71 4.47 -3.53
C ILE A 112 1.30 5.48 -4.61
N GLN A 113 0.01 5.55 -4.97
CA GLN A 113 -0.50 6.47 -5.98
C GLN A 113 -0.31 7.96 -5.61
N ASP A 114 -0.12 8.25 -4.31
CA ASP A 114 0.11 9.61 -3.80
C ASP A 114 1.60 9.97 -3.70
N LEU A 115 2.50 9.05 -4.03
CA LEU A 115 3.95 9.28 -3.97
C LEU A 115 4.45 9.89 -5.27
N VAL A 116 5.32 10.90 -5.13
CA VAL A 116 6.05 11.49 -6.28
C VAL A 116 7.11 10.51 -6.80
N ASP A 117 7.73 9.75 -5.88
CA ASP A 117 8.70 8.71 -6.22
C ASP A 117 8.35 7.40 -5.49
N PRO A 118 7.60 6.50 -6.14
CA PRO A 118 7.32 5.17 -5.60
C PRO A 118 8.57 4.32 -5.41
N LYS A 119 9.62 4.48 -6.23
CA LYS A 119 10.84 3.65 -6.13
C LYS A 119 11.49 3.82 -4.77
N HIS A 120 11.52 5.06 -4.29
CA HIS A 120 12.06 5.35 -2.97
C HIS A 120 11.30 4.65 -1.83
N PHE A 121 9.97 4.54 -1.95
CA PHE A 121 9.18 3.76 -1.00
C PHE A 121 9.52 2.28 -1.04
N LEU A 122 9.65 1.71 -2.24
CA LEU A 122 10.04 0.31 -2.42
C LEU A 122 11.44 0.04 -1.84
N GLN A 123 12.40 0.95 -2.03
CA GLN A 123 13.73 0.90 -1.43
C GLN A 123 13.68 0.87 0.09
N GLU A 124 12.87 1.74 0.71
CA GLU A 124 12.71 1.77 2.16
C GLU A 124 12.00 0.52 2.69
N CYS A 125 10.98 0.02 1.96
CA CYS A 125 10.31 -1.23 2.28
C CYS A 125 11.32 -2.39 2.26
N TRP A 126 12.12 -2.48 1.19
CA TRP A 126 13.20 -3.46 1.10
C TRP A 126 14.17 -3.28 2.27
N ARG A 127 14.59 -2.07 2.61
CA ARG A 127 15.52 -1.81 3.73
C ARG A 127 14.98 -2.34 5.07
N VAL A 128 13.73 -2.04 5.41
CA VAL A 128 13.14 -2.41 6.71
C VAL A 128 12.73 -3.88 6.80
N LEU A 129 12.37 -4.51 5.68
CA LEU A 129 12.05 -5.93 5.63
C LEU A 129 13.25 -6.79 6.03
N LYS A 130 13.02 -7.93 6.69
CA LYS A 130 14.04 -8.96 6.91
C LYS A 130 14.28 -9.76 5.62
N GLU A 131 15.37 -10.53 5.60
CA GLU A 131 15.53 -11.60 4.60
C GLU A 131 14.34 -12.56 4.69
N GLY A 132 13.72 -12.85 3.54
CA GLY A 132 12.49 -13.65 3.47
C GLY A 132 11.23 -12.89 3.88
N GLY A 133 11.31 -11.59 4.14
CA GLY A 133 10.15 -10.75 4.42
C GLY A 133 9.32 -10.45 3.16
N LEU A 134 8.06 -10.07 3.33
CA LEU A 134 7.13 -9.79 2.24
C LEU A 134 6.65 -8.33 2.26
N LEU A 135 6.66 -7.69 1.09
CA LEU A 135 5.90 -6.47 0.84
C LEU A 135 4.58 -6.87 0.17
N THR A 136 3.45 -6.39 0.69
CA THR A 136 2.13 -6.47 0.04
C THR A 136 1.51 -5.09 -0.02
N PHE A 137 0.94 -4.76 -1.16
CA PHE A 137 0.41 -3.43 -1.38
C PHE A 137 -0.74 -3.37 -2.39
N SER A 138 -1.49 -2.28 -2.32
CA SER A 138 -2.46 -1.90 -3.34
C SER A 138 -2.38 -0.41 -3.65
N TYR A 139 -2.75 -0.03 -4.88
CA TYR A 139 -2.79 1.36 -5.32
C TYR A 139 -3.76 1.55 -6.50
N LEU A 140 -4.06 2.81 -6.83
CA LEU A 140 -4.91 3.16 -7.97
C LEU A 140 -4.09 3.28 -9.24
N GLY A 141 -4.48 2.56 -10.30
CA GLY A 141 -3.81 2.54 -11.59
C GLY A 141 -4.19 3.70 -12.53
N PRO A 142 -3.50 3.83 -13.68
CA PRO A 142 -3.68 4.90 -14.67
C PRO A 142 -5.08 5.00 -15.28
N ASP A 143 -5.88 3.95 -15.22
CA ASP A 143 -7.24 3.87 -15.77
C ASP A 143 -8.32 4.29 -14.77
N THR A 144 -7.91 4.65 -13.55
CA THR A 144 -8.81 5.20 -12.53
C THR A 144 -9.49 6.50 -12.99
N ALA A 145 -10.81 6.56 -12.78
CA ALA A 145 -11.67 7.71 -12.98
C ALA A 145 -11.63 8.30 -14.41
N LYS A 146 -11.50 7.43 -15.42
CA LYS A 146 -11.53 7.83 -16.83
C LYS A 146 -12.79 8.62 -17.18
N GLU A 147 -13.91 8.33 -16.54
CA GLU A 147 -15.20 9.02 -16.73
C GLU A 147 -15.11 10.51 -16.40
N LEU A 148 -14.28 10.88 -15.41
CA LEU A 148 -14.08 12.27 -15.04
C LEU A 148 -13.24 13.04 -16.04
N ARG A 149 -12.46 12.35 -16.90
CA ARG A 149 -11.53 12.98 -17.86
C ARG A 149 -12.21 13.53 -19.11
N SER A 150 -13.54 13.45 -19.22
CA SER A 150 -14.25 14.06 -20.35
C SER A 150 -14.01 15.57 -20.38
N GLU A 151 -13.89 16.15 -21.58
CA GLU A 151 -13.58 17.59 -21.73
C GLU A 151 -14.59 18.48 -21.00
N LEU A 152 -15.86 18.10 -21.00
CA LEU A 152 -16.93 18.83 -20.31
C LEU A 152 -16.72 18.89 -18.80
N VAL A 153 -16.35 17.77 -18.18
CA VAL A 153 -16.09 17.68 -16.73
C VAL A 153 -14.76 18.35 -16.38
N ALA A 154 -13.73 18.17 -17.20
CA ALA A 154 -12.42 18.77 -17.00
C ALA A 154 -12.43 20.30 -17.08
N GLN A 155 -13.38 20.91 -17.79
CA GLN A 155 -13.58 22.37 -17.82
C GLN A 155 -14.23 22.92 -16.54
N GLN A 156 -14.91 22.06 -15.75
CA GLN A 156 -15.69 22.47 -14.58
C GLN A 156 -15.02 22.07 -13.25
N LEU A 157 -14.25 20.99 -13.25
CA LEU A 157 -13.58 20.47 -12.07
C LEU A 157 -12.06 20.53 -12.23
N PRO A 158 -11.32 20.94 -11.19
CA PRO A 158 -9.86 20.86 -11.18
C PRO A 158 -9.43 19.40 -11.01
N LEU A 159 -9.46 18.62 -12.08
CA LEU A 159 -9.05 17.22 -12.06
C LEU A 159 -7.54 17.12 -11.76
N LYS A 160 -7.20 16.28 -10.79
CA LYS A 160 -5.83 16.00 -10.43
C LYS A 160 -5.43 14.66 -11.00
N LYS A 161 -4.32 14.62 -11.75
CA LYS A 161 -3.68 13.36 -12.12
C LYS A 161 -3.06 12.75 -10.86
N LEU A 162 -3.16 11.43 -10.72
CA LEU A 162 -2.41 10.70 -9.70
C LEU A 162 -0.92 11.09 -9.78
N ALA A 163 -0.26 11.20 -8.63
CA ALA A 163 1.15 11.61 -8.58
C ALA A 163 2.03 10.58 -9.29
N SER A 164 1.66 9.30 -9.18
CA SER A 164 2.28 8.18 -9.88
C SER A 164 1.21 7.27 -10.49
N PRO A 165 0.85 7.46 -11.77
CA PRO A 165 -0.12 6.63 -12.48
C PRO A 165 0.56 5.41 -13.13
N TRP A 166 1.34 4.65 -12.37
CA TRP A 166 2.08 3.50 -12.90
C TRP A 166 1.15 2.34 -13.23
N ASP A 167 1.34 1.71 -14.39
CA ASP A 167 0.63 0.47 -14.66
C ASP A 167 1.26 -0.72 -13.88
N MET A 168 0.66 -1.90 -14.00
CA MET A 168 1.14 -3.10 -13.32
C MET A 168 2.54 -3.55 -13.77
N HIS A 169 2.96 -3.25 -15.00
CA HIS A 169 4.28 -3.61 -15.53
C HIS A 169 5.35 -2.67 -15.01
N ASP A 170 5.09 -1.36 -15.03
CA ASP A 170 5.98 -0.34 -14.45
C ASP A 170 6.28 -0.64 -12.98
N MET A 171 5.25 -1.02 -12.22
CA MET A 171 5.41 -1.40 -10.81
C MET A 171 6.18 -2.72 -10.67
N GLY A 172 5.89 -3.73 -11.48
CA GLY A 172 6.63 -5.00 -11.51
C GLY A 172 8.13 -4.79 -11.76
N ASP A 173 8.47 -3.98 -12.76
CA ASP A 173 9.84 -3.62 -13.10
C ASP A 173 10.51 -2.82 -11.99
N ALA A 174 9.80 -1.89 -11.35
CA ALA A 174 10.31 -1.14 -10.23
C ALA A 174 10.61 -2.03 -9.01
N LEU A 175 9.76 -3.02 -8.70
CA LEU A 175 10.02 -3.97 -7.62
C LEU A 175 11.34 -4.72 -7.86
N LEU A 176 11.56 -5.22 -9.08
CA LEU A 176 12.82 -5.87 -9.46
C LEU A 176 14.02 -4.92 -9.38
N GLY A 177 13.84 -3.69 -9.88
CA GLY A 177 14.86 -2.65 -9.84
C GLY A 177 15.30 -2.31 -8.41
N GLU A 178 14.36 -2.33 -7.46
CA GLU A 178 14.59 -2.07 -6.04
C GLU A 178 14.91 -3.32 -5.20
N ARG A 179 15.35 -4.40 -5.86
CA ARG A 179 15.86 -5.66 -5.25
C ARG A 179 14.81 -6.48 -4.51
N LEU A 180 13.53 -6.20 -4.73
CA LEU A 180 12.48 -7.15 -4.37
C LEU A 180 12.46 -8.26 -5.42
N SER A 181 12.03 -9.45 -5.01
CA SER A 181 12.08 -10.67 -5.79
C SER A 181 10.68 -11.24 -6.00
N ASP A 182 10.52 -11.98 -7.09
CA ASP A 182 9.28 -12.68 -7.46
C ASP A 182 8.03 -11.79 -7.34
N PRO A 183 8.00 -10.62 -8.02
CA PRO A 183 6.84 -9.76 -7.99
C PRO A 183 5.65 -10.46 -8.64
N VAL A 184 4.53 -10.47 -7.93
CA VAL A 184 3.24 -10.91 -8.46
C VAL A 184 2.32 -9.70 -8.45
N MET A 185 1.92 -9.30 -9.65
CA MET A 185 1.03 -8.16 -9.89
C MET A 185 -0.32 -8.67 -10.39
N ASP A 186 -1.39 -8.06 -9.91
CA ASP A 186 -2.77 -8.35 -10.31
C ASP A 186 -3.57 -7.05 -10.35
N MET A 187 -4.66 -7.00 -11.12
CA MET A 187 -5.46 -5.80 -11.33
C MET A 187 -6.94 -6.18 -11.38
N GLU A 188 -7.79 -5.36 -10.76
CA GLU A 188 -9.24 -5.41 -10.97
C GLU A 188 -9.84 -4.03 -11.20
N PHE A 189 -11.02 -4.00 -11.80
CA PHE A 189 -11.82 -2.79 -11.93
C PHE A 189 -12.98 -2.81 -10.94
N LEU A 190 -13.07 -1.80 -10.08
CA LEU A 190 -14.21 -1.57 -9.20
C LEU A 190 -15.09 -0.47 -9.79
N GLY A 191 -16.35 -0.79 -10.07
CA GLY A 191 -17.35 0.19 -10.47
C GLY A 191 -18.10 0.73 -9.25
N LEU A 192 -18.09 2.03 -9.06
CA LEU A 192 -18.86 2.73 -8.02
C LEU A 192 -20.05 3.44 -8.68
N ASP A 193 -21.26 3.18 -8.18
CA ASP A 193 -22.49 3.82 -8.62
C ASP A 193 -22.90 4.92 -7.63
N TYR A 194 -23.29 6.09 -8.14
CA TYR A 194 -23.58 7.27 -7.35
C TYR A 194 -25.01 7.79 -7.54
N ASP A 195 -25.70 7.99 -6.41
CA ASP A 195 -27.05 8.57 -6.39
C ASP A 195 -27.06 10.09 -6.57
N SER A 196 -25.94 10.77 -6.28
CA SER A 196 -25.81 12.21 -6.47
C SER A 196 -24.36 12.66 -6.72
N ASP A 197 -24.23 13.75 -7.47
CA ASP A 197 -22.97 14.42 -7.79
C ASP A 197 -22.19 14.80 -6.52
N ASN A 198 -22.88 15.18 -5.43
CA ASN A 198 -22.25 15.52 -4.16
C ASN A 198 -21.49 14.34 -3.53
N ILE A 199 -22.05 13.12 -3.61
CA ILE A 199 -21.40 11.92 -3.08
C ILE A 199 -20.18 11.59 -3.94
N LEU A 200 -20.31 11.65 -5.26
CA LEU A 200 -19.19 11.44 -6.18
C LEU A 200 -18.05 12.43 -5.91
N LEU A 201 -18.35 13.72 -5.75
CA LEU A 201 -17.34 14.73 -5.46
C LEU A 201 -16.66 14.51 -4.11
N SER A 202 -17.43 14.11 -3.10
CA SER A 202 -16.89 13.76 -1.77
C SER A 202 -15.88 12.63 -1.87
N ASP A 203 -16.23 11.56 -2.59
CA ASP A 203 -15.36 10.39 -2.77
C ASP A 203 -14.16 10.70 -3.66
N ALA A 204 -14.35 11.39 -4.78
CA ALA A 204 -13.28 11.79 -5.68
C ALA A 204 -12.25 12.70 -4.97
N LYS A 205 -12.72 13.58 -4.07
CA LYS A 205 -11.83 14.37 -3.20
C LYS A 205 -11.10 13.49 -2.18
N ALA A 206 -11.79 12.53 -1.56
CA ALA A 206 -11.19 11.62 -0.59
C ALA A 206 -10.14 10.68 -1.22
N LEU A 207 -10.32 10.31 -2.49
CA LEU A 207 -9.38 9.54 -3.31
C LEU A 207 -8.28 10.41 -3.94
N ASN A 208 -8.22 11.71 -3.62
CA ASN A 208 -7.22 12.66 -4.14
C ASN A 208 -7.24 12.82 -5.68
N LEU A 209 -8.40 12.57 -6.31
CA LEU A 209 -8.63 12.72 -7.75
C LEU A 209 -8.99 14.15 -8.16
N LEU A 210 -9.29 15.01 -7.19
CA LEU A 210 -9.64 16.40 -7.37
C LEU A 210 -8.62 17.31 -6.67
N GLY A 211 -8.32 18.45 -7.31
CA GLY A 211 -7.63 19.57 -6.69
C GLY A 211 -8.52 20.35 -5.71
N PRO A 212 -8.08 21.52 -5.25
CA PRO A 212 -8.91 22.40 -4.42
C PRO A 212 -10.15 22.84 -5.22
N VAL A 213 -11.31 22.29 -4.88
CA VAL A 213 -12.60 22.68 -5.47
C VAL A 213 -13.20 23.79 -4.62
N ASP A 214 -13.54 24.93 -5.23
CA ASP A 214 -14.38 25.93 -4.58
C ASP A 214 -15.81 25.40 -4.52
N GLN A 215 -16.35 25.29 -3.31
CA GLN A 215 -17.70 24.73 -3.04
C GLN A 215 -18.81 25.54 -3.72
N ASN A 216 -18.52 26.78 -4.13
CA ASN A 216 -19.46 27.66 -4.82
C ASN A 216 -19.36 27.59 -6.34
N THR A 217 -18.53 26.72 -6.92
CA THR A 217 -18.43 26.59 -8.38
C THR A 217 -19.72 25.94 -8.91
N PRO A 218 -20.58 26.65 -9.66
CA PRO A 218 -21.78 26.04 -10.20
C PRO A 218 -21.40 24.99 -11.26
N LEU A 219 -21.77 23.74 -11.01
CA LEU A 219 -21.70 22.69 -12.03
C LEU A 219 -22.80 22.95 -13.05
N SER A 220 -22.42 23.20 -14.30
CA SER A 220 -23.34 23.42 -15.41
C SER A 220 -23.67 22.12 -16.14
N THR A 221 -22.86 21.07 -15.96
CA THR A 221 -23.04 19.75 -16.56
C THR A 221 -23.20 18.69 -15.49
N GLN A 222 -24.08 17.73 -15.75
CA GLN A 222 -24.28 16.58 -14.89
C GLN A 222 -23.02 15.71 -14.85
N LEU A 223 -22.56 15.36 -13.64
CA LEU A 223 -21.42 14.45 -13.47
C LEU A 223 -21.81 13.01 -13.86
N PRO A 224 -20.83 12.16 -14.23
CA PRO A 224 -21.12 10.76 -14.48
C PRO A 224 -21.67 10.10 -13.21
N LYS A 225 -22.66 9.22 -13.36
CA LYS A 225 -23.23 8.46 -12.24
C LYS A 225 -22.39 7.25 -11.83
N LYS A 226 -21.31 7.00 -12.56
CA LYS A 226 -20.39 5.89 -12.33
C LYS A 226 -18.97 6.39 -12.26
N LEU A 227 -18.18 5.79 -11.37
CA LEU A 227 -16.73 5.97 -11.31
C LEU A 227 -16.06 4.61 -11.35
N THR A 228 -15.15 4.41 -12.29
CA THR A 228 -14.37 3.17 -12.35
C THR A 228 -13.02 3.38 -11.69
N LEU A 229 -12.66 2.51 -10.75
CA LEU A 229 -11.36 2.47 -10.11
C LEU A 229 -10.57 1.28 -10.67
N GLU A 230 -9.39 1.54 -11.21
CA GLU A 230 -8.42 0.49 -11.48
C GLU A 230 -7.63 0.25 -10.20
N VAL A 231 -7.81 -0.90 -9.57
CA VAL A 231 -7.09 -1.25 -8.34
C VAL A 231 -6.05 -2.30 -8.69
N VAL A 232 -4.79 -1.93 -8.49
CA VAL A 232 -3.65 -2.83 -8.69
C VAL A 232 -3.23 -3.38 -7.33
N TYR A 233 -2.98 -4.68 -7.28
CA TYR A 233 -2.45 -5.42 -6.14
C TYR A 233 -1.06 -5.94 -6.47
N GLY A 234 -0.18 -5.90 -5.49
CA GLY A 234 1.17 -6.43 -5.64
C GLY A 234 1.64 -7.13 -4.38
N HIS A 235 2.47 -8.15 -4.55
CA HIS A 235 3.36 -8.60 -3.50
C HIS A 235 4.71 -9.01 -4.06
N ALA A 236 5.75 -8.82 -3.26
CA ALA A 236 7.12 -9.18 -3.62
C ALA A 236 7.96 -9.46 -2.37
N TRP A 237 8.98 -10.30 -2.53
CA TRP A 237 9.81 -10.79 -1.44
C TRP A 237 11.09 -9.99 -1.29
N ALA A 238 11.53 -9.77 -0.06
CA ALA A 238 12.85 -9.26 0.24
C ALA A 238 13.83 -10.42 0.39
N LEU A 239 14.38 -10.89 -0.73
CA LEU A 239 15.38 -11.95 -0.79
C LEU A 239 16.77 -11.38 -1.07
N GLY A 240 17.80 -12.16 -0.76
CA GLY A 240 19.17 -11.91 -1.17
C GLY A 240 19.84 -10.71 -0.50
N LYS A 241 19.35 -10.23 0.65
CA LYS A 241 19.94 -9.11 1.41
C LYS A 241 21.36 -9.37 1.88
N HIS A 242 21.69 -10.64 2.08
CA HIS A 242 23.02 -11.10 2.47
C HIS A 242 23.86 -11.59 1.29
N LEU A 243 23.32 -11.60 0.07
CA LEU A 243 24.11 -11.96 -1.11
C LEU A 243 25.23 -10.95 -1.33
N ALA A 244 26.36 -11.45 -1.80
CA ALA A 244 27.52 -10.62 -2.09
C ALA A 244 27.19 -9.55 -3.13
N LYS A 245 27.53 -8.30 -2.82
CA LYS A 245 27.41 -7.20 -3.77
C LYS A 245 28.46 -7.38 -4.87
N SER A 246 28.05 -7.23 -6.13
CA SER A 246 29.00 -7.12 -7.23
C SER A 246 29.83 -5.85 -7.06
N GLN A 247 31.15 -5.99 -6.97
CA GLN A 247 32.12 -4.90 -7.10
C GLN A 247 32.92 -5.15 -8.37
N ASP A 248 33.03 -4.15 -9.25
CA ASP A 248 33.82 -4.23 -10.48
C ASP A 248 33.53 -5.47 -11.35
N HIS A 249 32.24 -5.74 -11.59
CA HIS A 249 31.75 -6.91 -12.33
C HIS A 249 32.05 -8.29 -11.70
N VAL A 250 32.52 -8.32 -10.45
CA VAL A 250 32.81 -9.54 -9.69
C VAL A 250 31.94 -9.59 -8.44
N ALA A 251 31.17 -10.67 -8.28
CA ALA A 251 30.41 -10.95 -7.06
C ALA A 251 31.08 -12.08 -6.27
N TYR A 252 31.43 -11.82 -5.01
CA TYR A 252 32.10 -12.79 -4.14
C TYR A 252 31.07 -13.62 -3.36
N ILE A 253 30.49 -14.63 -3.99
CA ILE A 253 29.50 -15.49 -3.36
C ILE A 253 30.22 -16.48 -2.42
N ASP A 254 29.92 -16.42 -1.12
CA ASP A 254 30.42 -17.43 -0.17
C ASP A 254 29.79 -18.80 -0.51
N PRO A 255 30.53 -19.92 -0.48
CA PRO A 255 29.96 -21.25 -0.78
C PRO A 255 28.71 -21.59 0.04
N ASN A 256 28.56 -21.05 1.26
CA ASN A 256 27.39 -21.22 2.10
C ASN A 256 26.14 -20.47 1.58
N GLN A 257 26.32 -19.52 0.67
CA GLN A 257 25.24 -18.78 -0.01
C GLN A 257 24.72 -19.51 -1.25
N ILE A 258 25.36 -20.62 -1.66
CA ILE A 258 24.97 -21.42 -2.82
C ILE A 258 24.04 -22.55 -2.36
N GLY A 259 22.73 -22.28 -2.39
CA GLY A 259 21.72 -23.32 -2.16
C GLY A 259 21.60 -24.28 -3.35
N ARG A 260 21.68 -25.60 -3.12
CA ARG A 260 21.27 -26.60 -4.12
C ARG A 260 19.76 -26.77 -4.06
N LYS A 261 19.08 -26.58 -5.19
CA LYS A 261 17.67 -26.95 -5.37
C LYS A 261 17.56 -28.48 -5.25
N THR A 262 17.25 -28.99 -4.06
CA THR A 262 16.89 -30.40 -3.91
C THR A 262 15.55 -30.60 -4.59
N ARG A 263 15.48 -31.53 -5.54
CA ARG A 263 14.19 -32.01 -6.05
C ARG A 263 13.43 -32.56 -4.84
N SER A 264 12.22 -32.05 -4.61
CA SER A 264 11.25 -32.78 -3.80
C SER A 264 10.88 -34.02 -4.62
N ASP A 265 11.51 -35.15 -4.31
CA ASP A 265 11.04 -36.43 -4.82
C ASP A 265 9.70 -36.71 -4.17
N SER A 266 8.63 -36.42 -4.90
CA SER A 266 7.30 -36.97 -4.62
C SER A 266 7.33 -38.43 -5.09
N ALA A 267 7.38 -39.35 -4.13
CA ALA A 267 6.95 -40.73 -4.28
C ALA A 267 5.62 -40.91 -3.53
#